data_AF-A0A4U9HB00-F1
#
_entry.id   AF-A0A4U9HB00-F1
#
_cell.length_a   1.000
_cell.length_b   1.000
_cell.length_c   1.000
_cell.angle_alpha   90.00
_cell.angle_beta   90.00
_cell.angle_gamma   90.00
#
_symmetry.space_group_name_H-M   'P 1'
#
loop_
_entity.id
_entity.type
_entity.pdbx_description
1 polymer ?
#
loop_
_entity_poly.entity_id
_entity_poly.type
_entity_poly.pdbx_seq_one_letter_code
_entity_poly.pdbx_strand_id
1 'polypeptide(L)' 'MGRFKLGSTVINLFTANSVHFEPRLNNGTVTRMGEAFAEAATARDAAEAPQT' A
#
# COMPACT_ATOMS: atom_id res chain seq x y z
N MET A 1 -20.15 6.48 0.99
CA MET A 1 -19.14 5.42 1.22
C MET A 1 -19.85 4.23 1.84
N GLY A 2 -19.79 3.05 1.22
CA GLY A 2 -20.50 1.85 1.66
C GLY A 2 -20.20 1.52 3.13
N ARG A 3 -21.21 1.08 3.86
CA ARG A 3 -21.09 0.69 5.27
C ARG A 3 -20.20 -0.55 5.37
N PHE A 4 -18.90 -0.35 5.56
CA PHE A 4 -18.01 -1.43 6.00
C PHE A 4 -18.47 -1.84 7.40
N LYS A 5 -19.11 -3.01 7.49
CA LYS A 5 -19.54 -3.56 8.77
C LYS A 5 -18.29 -4.10 9.47
N LEU A 6 -18.26 -3.97 10.80
CA LEU A 6 -17.24 -4.61 11.63
C LEU A 6 -17.23 -6.12 11.29
N GLY A 7 -16.13 -6.63 10.75
CA GLY A 7 -16.01 -8.02 10.27
C GLY A 7 -16.07 -8.23 8.74
N SER A 8 -16.28 -7.19 7.94
CA SER A 8 -16.11 -7.29 6.48
C SER A 8 -14.63 -7.47 6.10
N THR A 9 -14.33 -8.51 5.31
CA THR A 9 -13.00 -8.68 4.70
C THR A 9 -12.92 -7.89 3.40
N VAL A 10 -11.82 -7.17 3.19
CA VAL A 10 -11.54 -6.43 1.95
C VAL A 10 -10.33 -7.03 1.27
N ILE A 11 -10.37 -7.10 -0.06
CA ILE A 11 -9.24 -7.49 -0.91
C ILE A 11 -9.03 -6.33 -1.89
N ASN A 12 -7.84 -5.75 -1.86
CA ASN A 12 -7.45 -4.68 -2.79
C ASN A 12 -6.59 -5.27 -3.90
N LEU A 13 -6.88 -4.89 -5.15
CA LEU A 13 -6.14 -5.31 -6.33
C LEU A 13 -5.50 -4.07 -6.97
N PHE A 14 -4.28 -4.23 -7.46
CA PHE A 14 -3.51 -3.18 -8.13
C PHE A 14 -3.04 -3.69 -9.50
N THR A 15 -2.80 -2.78 -10.43
CA THR A 15 -2.15 -3.15 -11.70
C THR A 15 -0.73 -3.66 -11.41
N ALA A 16 -0.26 -4.59 -12.23
CA ALA A 16 1.06 -5.18 -12.04
C ALA A 16 2.15 -4.10 -11.97
N ASN A 17 3.05 -4.22 -10.99
CA ASN A 17 4.20 -3.32 -10.78
C ASN A 17 3.85 -1.84 -10.56
N SER A 18 2.61 -1.50 -10.19
CA SER A 18 2.19 -0.11 -9.98
C SER A 18 2.43 0.42 -8.57
N VAL A 19 2.64 -0.46 -7.60
CA VAL A 19 2.80 -0.12 -6.19
C VAL A 19 3.90 -0.94 -5.54
N HIS A 20 4.58 -0.34 -4.56
CA HIS A 20 5.44 -1.05 -3.63
C HIS A 20 4.80 -1.05 -2.25
N PHE A 21 4.60 -2.24 -1.69
CA PHE A 21 4.10 -2.37 -0.32
C PHE A 21 5.16 -1.95 0.68
N GLU A 22 4.69 -1.47 1.83
CA GLU A 22 5.56 -1.13 2.93
C GLU A 22 6.27 -2.40 3.47
N PRO A 23 7.62 -2.41 3.63
CA PRO A 23 8.37 -3.60 4.03
C PRO A 23 7.98 -4.21 5.38
N ARG A 24 7.38 -3.41 6.29
CA ARG A 24 6.91 -3.90 7.59
C ARG A 24 5.67 -4.80 7.49
N LEU A 25 4.91 -4.72 6.40
CA LEU A 25 3.68 -5.47 6.23
C LEU A 25 3.99 -6.93 5.96
N ASN A 26 3.54 -7.79 6.88
CA ASN A 26 3.68 -9.24 6.79
C ASN A 26 2.35 -9.90 7.17
N ASN A 27 2.25 -11.21 6.97
CA ASN A 27 1.08 -11.95 7.43
C ASN A 27 0.90 -11.76 8.96
N GLY A 28 -0.31 -11.43 9.39
CA GLY A 28 -0.64 -11.17 10.79
C GLY A 28 -0.32 -9.76 11.30
N THR A 29 0.29 -8.89 10.48
CA THR A 29 0.51 -7.48 10.85
C THR A 29 -0.84 -6.76 10.97
N VAL A 30 -1.04 -6.08 12.12
CA VAL A 30 -2.23 -5.24 12.33
C VAL A 30 -2.21 -4.09 11.33
N THR A 31 -3.23 -4.01 10.47
CA THR A 31 -3.41 -2.90 9.54
C THR A 31 -4.25 -1.81 10.21
N ARG A 32 -3.69 -0.61 10.38
CA ARG A 32 -4.41 0.54 10.94
C ARG A 32 -4.77 1.52 9.84
N MET A 33 -6.00 2.02 9.89
CA MET A 33 -6.46 3.05 8.95
C MET A 33 -5.66 4.34 9.15
N GLY A 34 -5.18 4.91 8.03
CA GLY A 34 -4.38 6.13 8.04
C GLY A 34 -2.87 5.90 8.11
N GLU A 35 -2.40 4.68 8.37
CA GLU A 35 -0.98 4.34 8.26
C GLU A 35 -0.59 4.05 6.79
N ALA A 36 0.70 4.24 6.48
CA ALA A 36 1.22 3.91 5.16
C ALA A 36 1.07 2.41 4.86
N PHE A 37 0.53 2.09 3.68
CA PHE A 37 0.26 0.73 3.22
C PHE A 37 1.11 0.37 2.00
N ALA A 38 1.10 1.25 1.00
CA ALA A 38 1.90 1.12 -0.21
C ALA A 38 2.16 2.51 -0.80
N GLU A 39 3.19 2.61 -1.63
CA GLU A 39 3.53 3.81 -2.39
C GLU A 39 3.45 3.50 -3.89
N ALA A 40 3.11 4.50 -4.71
CA ALA A 40 3.13 4.34 -6.16
C ALA A 40 4.57 4.12 -6.65
N ALA A 41 4.76 3.15 -7.55
CA ALA A 41 6.08 2.84 -8.13
C ALA A 41 6.69 4.07 -8.81
N THR A 42 5.87 4.86 -9.51
CA THR A 42 6.30 6.11 -10.15
C THR A 42 6.80 7.17 -9.17
N ALA A 43 6.32 7.17 -7.93
CA ALA A 43 6.77 8.11 -6.91
C ALA A 43 8.10 7.69 -6.27
N ARG A 44 8.37 6.37 -6.17
CA ARG A 44 9.68 5.85 -5.72
C ARG A 44 10.75 5.98 -6.78
N ASP A 45 10.46 5.63 -8.03
CA ASP A 45 11.41 5.76 -9.14
C ASP A 45 11.84 7.22 -9.37
N ALA A 46 10.96 8.19 -9.07
CA ALA A 46 11.30 9.62 -9.12
C ALA A 46 12.17 10.08 -7.93
N ALA A 47 12.06 9.43 -6.77
CA ALA A 47 12.88 9.72 -5.59
C ALA A 47 14.27 9.05 -5.65
N GLU A 48 14.42 8.03 -6.49
CA GLU A 48 15.68 7.32 -6.77
C GLU A 48 16.27 7.74 -8.13
N ALA A 49 16.01 8.97 -8.57
CA ALA A 49 16.79 9.57 -9.66
C ALA A 49 18.17 10.01 -9.10
N PRO A 50 19.30 9.56 -9.69
CA PRO A 50 20.62 9.95 -9.23
C PRO A 50 20.80 11.46 -9.44
N GLN A 51 20.97 12.17 -8.34
CA GLN A 51 21.53 13.52 -8.35
C GLN A 51 22.99 13.40 -8.84
N THR A 52 23.20 13.62 -10.13
CA THR A 52 24.54 13.79 -10.74
C THR A 52 24.89 15.26 -10.74
#